data_AF-A0A218QRE4-F1
#
_entry.id   AF-A0A218QRE4-F1
#
_cell.length_a   1.000
_cell.length_b   1.000
_cell.length_c   1.000
_cell.angle_alpha   90.00
_cell.angle_beta   90.00
_cell.angle_gamma   90.00
#
_symmetry.space_group_name_H-M   'P 1'
#
loop_
_entity.id
_entity.type
_entity.pdbx_description
1 polymer ?
#
loop_
_entity_poly.entity_id
_entity_poly.type
_entity_poly.pdbx_seq_one_letter_code
_entity_poly.pdbx_strand_id
1 'polypeptide(L)'
;MQLATEAYLTQVSRLPQIGRHILAQYDDHSIVVYQAYRPEIGHFAATHNYFGGEFKLDRMSWIKTNFLWMMYRSGWGTKIGQEVVLAIWIQRKAFDEILFAAVHSSFEPKLYSSRSEWEKALKRSQVRLQWED
;
A
#
# COMPACT_ATOMS: atom_id res chain seq x y z
N MET A 1 2.11 12.57 -13.23
CA MET A 1 1.07 11.81 -13.95
C MET A 1 -0.28 12.10 -13.31
N GLN A 2 -1.34 12.20 -14.11
CA GLN A 2 -2.70 12.36 -13.59
C GLN A 2 -3.29 11.00 -13.20
N LEU A 3 -4.14 10.97 -12.19
CA LEU A 3 -4.91 9.78 -11.83
C LEU A 3 -6.02 9.57 -12.85
N ALA A 4 -6.24 8.33 -13.25
CA ALA A 4 -7.41 7.96 -14.04
C ALA A 4 -8.52 7.62 -13.06
N THR A 5 -9.66 8.29 -13.19
CA THR A 5 -10.78 8.12 -12.27
C THR A 5 -12.00 7.56 -13.00
N GLU A 6 -12.75 6.73 -12.30
CA GLU A 6 -14.02 6.19 -12.77
C GLU A 6 -14.97 5.97 -11.59
N ALA A 7 -16.26 5.85 -11.87
CA ALA A 7 -17.25 5.55 -10.83
C ALA A 7 -17.03 4.13 -10.29
N TYR A 8 -17.00 3.97 -8.96
CA TYR A 8 -16.80 2.68 -8.32
C TYR A 8 -17.80 1.61 -8.77
N LEU A 9 -19.08 1.97 -8.90
CA LEU A 9 -20.14 1.06 -9.35
C LEU A 9 -19.92 0.55 -10.78
N THR A 10 -19.21 1.34 -11.61
CA THR A 10 -18.79 0.92 -12.95
C THR A 10 -17.59 -0.02 -12.87
N GLN A 11 -16.58 0.33 -12.06
CA GLN A 11 -15.36 -0.46 -11.88
C GLN A 11 -15.62 -1.85 -11.31
N VAL A 12 -16.42 -1.94 -10.24
CA VAL A 12 -16.61 -3.16 -9.45
C VAL A 12 -17.15 -4.32 -10.28
N SER A 13 -17.93 -4.03 -11.33
CA SER A 13 -18.47 -5.02 -12.26
C SER A 13 -17.39 -5.77 -13.06
N ARG A 14 -16.19 -5.20 -13.20
CA ARG A 14 -15.06 -5.76 -13.95
C ARG A 14 -13.94 -6.30 -13.06
N LEU A 15 -14.04 -6.10 -11.74
CA LEU A 15 -13.02 -6.59 -10.81
C LEU A 15 -13.11 -8.12 -10.68
N PRO A 16 -11.98 -8.82 -10.45
CA PRO A 16 -12.00 -10.23 -10.13
C PRO A 16 -12.86 -10.50 -8.88
N GLN A 17 -13.78 -11.47 -9.00
CA GLN A 17 -14.73 -11.80 -7.92
C GLN A 17 -14.20 -12.87 -6.97
N ILE A 18 -13.16 -13.60 -7.36
CA ILE A 18 -12.61 -14.74 -6.62
C ILE A 18 -11.09 -14.72 -6.63
N GLY A 19 -10.50 -15.11 -5.49
CA GLY A 19 -9.05 -15.19 -5.31
C GLY A 19 -8.44 -13.91 -4.72
N ARG A 20 -7.11 -13.89 -4.62
CA ARG A 20 -6.33 -12.79 -4.05
C ARG A 20 -5.72 -11.99 -5.20
N HIS A 21 -6.15 -10.73 -5.33
CA HIS A 21 -5.74 -9.84 -6.42
C HIS A 21 -5.23 -8.52 -5.87
N ILE A 22 -4.17 -7.99 -6.49
CA ILE A 22 -3.72 -6.63 -6.24
C ILE A 22 -4.41 -5.73 -7.26
N LEU A 23 -5.32 -4.88 -6.77
CA LEU A 23 -6.01 -3.90 -7.59
C LEU A 23 -5.27 -2.57 -7.52
N ALA A 24 -4.80 -2.07 -8.66
CA ALA A 24 -4.00 -0.85 -8.74
C ALA A 24 -4.20 -0.14 -10.09
N GLN A 25 -4.00 1.17 -10.12
CA GLN A 25 -3.73 1.89 -11.37
C GLN A 25 -2.23 1.78 -11.68
N TYR A 26 -1.89 1.33 -12.88
CA TYR A 26 -0.51 1.17 -13.32
C TYR A 26 -0.37 1.29 -14.84
N ASP A 27 0.87 1.48 -15.29
CA ASP A 27 1.31 1.31 -16.67
C ASP A 27 2.59 0.45 -16.70
N ASP A 28 3.27 0.40 -17.85
CA ASP A 28 4.49 -0.39 -18.05
C ASP A 28 5.66 0.02 -17.14
N HIS A 29 5.61 1.22 -16.55
CA HIS A 29 6.74 1.81 -15.83
C HIS A 29 6.41 2.19 -14.38
N SER A 30 5.14 2.36 -14.05
CA SER A 30 4.73 2.96 -12.79
C SER A 30 3.43 2.38 -12.25
N ILE A 31 3.25 2.52 -10.94
CA ILE A 31 2.05 2.10 -10.21
C ILE A 31 1.72 3.12 -9.14
N VAL A 32 0.42 3.36 -8.91
CA VAL A 32 -0.06 4.21 -7.82
C VAL A 32 -0.15 3.40 -6.54
N VAL A 33 0.45 3.93 -5.49
CA VAL A 33 0.18 3.52 -4.11
C VAL A 33 -0.37 4.70 -3.32
N TYR A 34 -1.19 4.41 -2.33
CA TYR A 34 -1.81 5.36 -1.44
C TYR A 34 -1.26 5.17 -0.03
N GLN A 35 -0.93 6.29 0.61
CA GLN A 35 -0.49 6.35 2.00
C GLN A 35 -1.20 7.50 2.71
N ALA A 36 -1.52 7.31 3.98
CA ALA A 36 -2.10 8.35 4.82
C ALA A 36 -1.06 8.89 5.80
N TYR A 37 -1.10 10.19 6.00
CA TYR A 37 -0.16 10.93 6.83
C TYR A 37 -0.87 11.97 7.68
N ARG A 38 -0.20 12.38 8.76
CA ARG A 38 -0.50 13.62 9.46
C ARG A 38 -0.32 14.84 8.55
N PRO A 39 -1.04 15.95 8.79
CA PRO A 39 -1.04 17.12 7.93
C PRO A 39 0.35 17.67 7.61
N GLU A 40 1.27 17.66 8.58
CA GLU A 40 2.62 18.23 8.41
C GLU A 40 3.42 17.49 7.34
N ILE A 41 3.29 16.16 7.27
CA ILE A 41 3.97 15.34 6.26
C ILE A 41 3.21 15.40 4.93
N GLY A 42 1.89 15.23 4.98
CA GLY A 42 1.06 15.15 3.78
C GLY A 42 1.07 16.44 2.97
N HIS A 43 0.85 17.58 3.62
CA HIS A 43 0.86 18.88 2.94
C HIS A 43 2.25 19.28 2.47
N PHE A 44 3.30 18.96 3.25
CA PHE A 44 4.67 19.20 2.81
C PHE A 44 4.96 18.47 1.50
N ALA A 45 4.68 17.17 1.45
CA ALA A 45 4.94 16.37 0.26
C ALA A 45 4.09 16.81 -0.94
N ALA A 46 2.81 17.14 -0.73
CA ALA A 46 1.94 17.64 -1.80
C ALA A 46 2.40 19.00 -2.36
N THR A 47 2.99 19.85 -1.52
CA THR A 47 3.46 21.19 -1.92
C THR A 47 4.79 21.13 -2.63
N HIS A 48 5.72 20.31 -2.14
CA HIS A 48 7.11 20.30 -2.59
C HIS A 48 7.43 19.15 -3.55
N ASN A 49 6.51 18.20 -3.73
CA ASN A 49 6.68 17.03 -4.60
C ASN A 49 7.85 16.10 -4.21
N TYR A 50 8.21 16.07 -2.92
CA TYR A 50 9.11 15.08 -2.32
C TYR A 50 8.82 14.92 -0.82
N PHE A 51 9.27 13.82 -0.22
CA PHE A 51 9.15 13.61 1.23
C PHE A 51 10.31 14.27 1.98
N GLY A 52 9.99 15.16 2.92
CA GLY A 52 10.96 15.88 3.76
C GLY A 52 10.32 16.35 5.07
N GLY A 53 11.00 17.25 5.78
CA GLY A 53 10.53 17.80 7.06
C GLY A 53 10.31 16.71 8.11
N GLU A 54 9.05 16.55 8.55
CA GLU A 54 8.64 15.61 9.60
C GLU A 54 8.57 14.13 9.16
N PHE A 55 8.85 13.86 7.89
CA PHE A 55 8.89 12.50 7.35
C PHE A 55 10.12 11.74 7.87
N LYS A 56 9.94 10.46 8.24
CA LYS A 56 11.03 9.60 8.73
C LYS A 56 11.11 8.32 7.91
N LEU A 57 12.32 7.98 7.47
CA LEU A 57 12.61 6.79 6.67
C LEU A 57 12.65 5.49 7.48
N ASP A 58 12.86 5.57 8.79
CA ASP A 58 13.03 4.43 9.68
C ASP A 58 11.71 3.81 10.17
N ARG A 59 10.57 4.38 9.75
CA ARG A 59 9.25 3.89 10.16
C ARG A 59 8.68 2.90 9.15
N MET A 60 8.20 1.77 9.68
CA MET A 60 7.34 0.86 8.93
C MET A 60 6.13 1.65 8.39
N SER A 61 5.93 1.59 7.07
CA SER A 61 4.89 2.34 6.37
C SER A 61 3.97 1.38 5.62
N TRP A 62 2.67 1.63 5.68
CA TRP A 62 1.66 0.84 4.98
C TRP A 62 1.35 1.49 3.64
N ILE A 63 1.57 0.75 2.55
CA ILE A 63 1.12 1.13 1.22
C ILE A 63 -0.18 0.39 0.87
N LYS A 64 -1.10 1.06 0.20
CA LYS A 64 -2.33 0.46 -0.34
C LYS A 64 -2.43 0.76 -1.82
N THR A 65 -2.77 -0.21 -2.65
CA THR A 65 -2.90 0.02 -4.10
C THR A 65 -4.31 0.47 -4.51
N ASN A 66 -5.25 0.47 -3.57
CA ASN A 66 -6.65 0.85 -3.80
C ASN A 66 -7.02 2.09 -2.97
N PHE A 67 -7.53 3.14 -3.65
CA PHE A 67 -7.90 4.41 -3.02
C PHE A 67 -9.01 4.27 -1.99
N LEU A 68 -10.12 3.62 -2.34
CA LEU A 68 -11.27 3.46 -1.44
C LEU A 68 -10.88 2.65 -0.21
N TRP A 69 -9.99 1.66 -0.38
CA TRP A 69 -9.44 0.93 0.73
C TRP A 69 -8.56 1.78 1.65
N MET A 70 -7.72 2.65 1.08
CA MET A 70 -6.98 3.62 1.88
C MET A 70 -7.91 4.57 2.63
N MET A 71 -8.96 5.08 1.97
CA MET A 71 -9.94 5.98 2.59
C MET A 71 -10.69 5.29 3.73
N TYR A 72 -11.16 4.05 3.54
CA TYR A 72 -11.77 3.29 4.63
C TYR A 72 -10.82 3.16 5.83
N ARG A 73 -9.55 2.83 5.58
CA ARG A 73 -8.54 2.60 6.62
C ARG A 73 -8.14 3.88 7.35
N SER A 74 -8.11 5.03 6.68
CA SER A 74 -7.89 6.34 7.32
C SER A 74 -9.14 6.93 7.97
N GLY A 75 -10.28 6.23 7.95
CA GLY A 75 -11.55 6.79 8.41
C GLY A 75 -11.97 8.01 7.59
N TRP A 76 -11.76 7.96 6.28
CA TRP A 76 -12.00 9.06 5.36
C TRP A 76 -11.23 10.35 5.71
N GLY A 77 -10.00 10.19 6.20
CA GLY A 77 -9.15 11.33 6.62
C GLY A 77 -9.53 11.93 7.98
N THR A 78 -10.34 11.25 8.78
CA THR A 78 -10.73 11.74 10.12
C THR A 78 -9.91 11.13 11.25
N LYS A 79 -9.15 10.05 10.99
CA LYS A 79 -8.29 9.44 12.01
C LYS A 79 -7.06 10.30 12.26
N ILE A 80 -6.77 10.52 13.54
CA ILE A 80 -5.57 11.23 14.00
C ILE A 80 -4.31 10.58 13.40
N GLY A 81 -3.48 11.39 12.76
CA GLY A 81 -2.24 10.97 12.10
C GLY A 81 -2.40 10.37 10.69
N GLN A 82 -3.62 10.36 10.14
CA GLN A 82 -3.96 9.82 8.81
C GLN A 82 -4.90 10.75 8.02
N GLU A 83 -4.86 12.04 8.31
CA GLU A 83 -5.78 13.05 7.80
C GLU A 83 -5.56 13.38 6.32
N VAL A 84 -4.32 13.24 5.84
CA VAL A 84 -3.94 13.54 4.46
C VAL A 84 -3.55 12.26 3.73
N VAL A 85 -4.32 11.90 2.70
CA VAL A 85 -4.03 10.75 1.83
C VAL A 85 -3.33 11.24 0.57
N LEU A 86 -2.15 10.69 0.29
CA LEU A 86 -1.38 10.96 -0.92
C LEU A 86 -1.50 9.79 -1.89
N ALA A 87 -1.71 10.10 -3.17
CA ALA A 87 -1.49 9.19 -4.27
C ALA A 87 -0.05 9.36 -4.78
N ILE A 88 0.74 8.30 -4.69
CA ILE A 88 2.18 8.33 -4.95
C ILE A 88 2.46 7.39 -6.11
N TRP A 89 2.98 7.94 -7.20
CA TRP A 89 3.50 7.14 -8.31
C TRP A 89 4.89 6.63 -7.94
N ILE A 90 5.06 5.32 -7.95
CA ILE A 90 6.37 4.66 -7.78
C ILE A 90 6.70 3.87 -9.04
N GLN A 91 7.99 3.58 -9.23
CA GLN A 91 8.42 2.71 -10.32
C GLN A 91 7.80 1.32 -10.14
N ARG A 92 7.24 0.77 -11.22
CA ARG A 92 6.61 -0.55 -11.20
C ARG A 92 7.60 -1.63 -10.77
N LYS A 93 8.82 -1.56 -11.31
CA LYS A 93 9.93 -2.45 -10.91
C LYS A 93 10.19 -2.43 -9.40
N ALA A 94 10.20 -1.25 -8.77
CA ALA A 94 10.41 -1.14 -7.33
C ALA A 94 9.26 -1.77 -6.53
N PHE A 95 8.01 -1.63 -6.99
CA PHE A 95 6.88 -2.32 -6.39
C PHE A 95 6.98 -3.84 -6.51
N ASP A 96 7.38 -4.35 -7.68
CA ASP A 96 7.56 -5.78 -7.90
C ASP A 96 8.70 -6.34 -7.02
N GLU A 97 9.78 -5.59 -6.81
CA GLU A 97 10.86 -5.92 -5.87
C GLU A 97 10.36 -5.98 -4.41
N ILE A 98 9.51 -5.02 -4.00
CA ILE A 98 8.85 -5.03 -2.69
C ILE A 98 7.99 -6.30 -2.53
N LEU A 99 7.17 -6.63 -3.52
CA LEU A 99 6.32 -7.83 -3.48
C LEU A 99 7.14 -9.12 -3.43
N PHE A 100 8.22 -9.19 -4.20
CA PHE A 100 9.11 -10.35 -4.23
C PHE A 100 9.78 -10.60 -2.87
N ALA A 101 10.12 -9.53 -2.14
CA ALA A 101 10.71 -9.60 -0.80
C ALA A 101 9.68 -9.81 0.33
N ALA A 102 8.38 -9.77 0.04
CA ALA A 102 7.35 -9.74 1.06
C ALA A 102 7.15 -11.10 1.75
N VAL A 103 7.01 -11.07 3.07
CA VAL A 103 6.60 -12.23 3.89
C VAL A 103 5.18 -12.01 4.41
N HIS A 104 4.34 -13.03 4.38
CA HIS A 104 2.97 -12.93 4.89
C HIS A 104 2.98 -12.57 6.37
N SER A 105 2.17 -11.57 6.77
CA SER A 105 2.03 -11.11 8.15
C SER A 105 1.33 -12.13 9.05
N SER A 106 0.69 -13.14 8.45
CA SER A 106 0.04 -14.26 9.11
C SER A 106 0.60 -15.58 8.57
N PHE A 107 0.55 -16.64 9.38
CA PHE A 107 1.02 -17.97 8.97
C PHE A 107 0.12 -18.55 7.88
N GLU A 108 0.72 -18.91 6.74
CA GLU A 108 0.04 -19.53 5.60
C GLU A 108 0.53 -20.98 5.43
N PRO A 109 -0.26 -21.98 5.87
CA PRO A 109 0.19 -23.38 5.90
C PRO A 109 0.58 -23.97 4.53
N LYS A 110 0.07 -23.39 3.44
CA LYS A 110 0.40 -23.80 2.07
C LYS A 110 1.74 -23.26 1.58
N LEU A 111 2.28 -22.22 2.23
CA LEU A 111 3.48 -21.50 1.80
C LEU A 111 4.69 -21.75 2.70
N TYR A 112 4.47 -22.15 3.95
CA TYR A 112 5.52 -22.38 4.92
C TYR A 112 5.47 -23.80 5.48
N SER A 113 6.64 -24.43 5.61
CA SER A 113 6.78 -25.78 6.15
C SER A 113 6.42 -25.89 7.64
N SER A 114 6.58 -24.81 8.40
CA SER A 114 6.22 -24.75 9.82
C SER A 114 6.04 -23.31 10.31
N ARG A 115 5.36 -23.15 11.44
CA ARG A 115 5.20 -21.86 12.11
C ARG A 115 6.55 -21.26 12.52
N SER A 116 7.50 -22.10 12.94
CA SER A 116 8.85 -21.66 13.35
C SER A 116 9.62 -21.06 12.17
N GLU A 117 9.58 -21.70 11.00
CA GLU A 117 10.24 -21.18 9.79
C GLU A 117 9.61 -19.87 9.31
N TRP A 118 8.28 -19.77 9.34
CA TRP A 118 7.57 -18.52 9.06
C TRP A 118 7.98 -17.38 10.01
N GLU A 119 8.03 -17.63 11.32
CA GLU A 119 8.45 -16.61 12.30
C GLU A 119 9.89 -16.13 12.07
N LYS A 120 10.80 -17.04 11.69
CA LYS A 120 12.18 -16.67 11.32
C LYS A 120 12.20 -15.80 10.06
N ALA A 121 11.44 -16.15 9.02
CA ALA A 121 11.32 -15.37 7.80
C ALA A 121 10.73 -13.98 8.09
N LEU A 122 9.66 -13.90 8.88
CA LEU A 122 8.99 -12.65 9.24
C LEU A 122 9.90 -11.72 10.06
N LYS A 123 10.76 -12.26 10.93
CA LYS A 123 11.74 -11.47 11.70
C LYS A 123 12.86 -10.90 10.83
N ARG A 124 13.25 -11.60 9.76
CA ARG A 124 14.31 -11.16 8.83
C ARG A 124 13.81 -10.20 7.76
N SER A 125 12.53 -10.26 7.41
CA SER A 125 11.99 -9.44 6.34
C SER A 125 11.72 -8.01 6.78
N GLN A 126 12.06 -7.07 5.89
CA GLN A 126 11.68 -5.66 5.99
C GLN A 126 10.31 -5.38 5.37
N VAL A 127 9.75 -6.33 4.62
CA VAL A 127 8.48 -6.17 3.89
C VAL A 127 7.49 -7.24 4.32
N ARG A 128 6.30 -6.80 4.72
CA ARG A 128 5.22 -7.68 5.16
C ARG A 128 4.02 -7.54 4.23
N LEU A 129 3.47 -8.67 3.80
CA LEU A 129 2.24 -8.76 3.02
C LEU A 129 1.09 -9.12 3.94
N GLN A 130 0.05 -8.30 3.95
CA GLN A 130 -1.20 -8.59 4.64
C GLN A 130 -2.33 -8.60 3.62
N TRP A 131 -3.02 -9.73 3.51
CA TRP A 131 -4.35 -9.77 2.88
C TRP A 131 -5.36 -9.27 3.89
N GLU A 132 -6.38 -8.56 3.40
CA GLU A 132 -7.48 -8.12 4.24
C GLU A 132 -8.55 -9.23 4.24
N ASP A 133 -9.18 -9.44 5.39
CA ASP A 133 -10.19 -10.46 5.64
C ASP A 133 -11.58 -10.08 5.10
#